data_AF-A0A651I4P6-F1
#
_entry.id   AF-A0A651I4P6-F1
#
_cell.length_a   1.000
_cell.length_b   1.000
_cell.length_c   1.000
_cell.angle_alpha   90.00
_cell.angle_beta   90.00
_cell.angle_gamma   90.00
#
_symmetry.space_group_name_H-M   'P 1'
#
loop_
_entity.id
_entity.type
_entity.pdbx_description
1 polymer ?
#
loop_
_entity_poly.entity_id
_entity_poly.type
_entity_poly.pdbx_seq_one_letter_code
_entity_poly.pdbx_strand_id
1 'polypeptide(L)'
;NSNQLDANNNGDVIYVARDDGDTASNRFLMTNNDPILQQTDPLPATPGRNVRLLTGAVSINDAGDWAARLTLDGDTADDLLVVKNGTQIIAREGDDAPGTGGFQFTGFGSGPVHIGDNGAVLYAGVWNAPSQNTGVFVNDDLVLRQGDIFEVSSVIYEVTTIRSVTDGYHLSDNGEWAAVRVVLSDGFNTNLDAIVRINIDLPTTCPPDLNGDGVVDADDFFLFLQLFAAGDPRADFNNDGVIDADDFFAFLSAFAAGC
;
A
#
# COMPACT_ATOMS: atom_id res chain seq x y z
N ASN A 1 5.58 3.33 -18.28
CA ASN A 1 5.99 4.47 -17.43
C ASN A 1 4.87 4.73 -16.46
N SER A 2 4.98 4.23 -15.24
CA SER A 2 4.13 4.57 -14.09
C SER A 2 4.44 6.00 -13.59
N ASN A 3 3.67 6.52 -12.63
CA ASN A 3 3.84 7.85 -12.03
C ASN A 3 5.19 7.96 -11.31
N GLN A 4 6.17 8.59 -11.96
CA GLN A 4 7.52 8.80 -11.43
C GLN A 4 7.61 10.02 -10.49
N LEU A 5 6.50 10.70 -10.24
CA LEU A 5 6.39 11.90 -9.43
C LEU A 5 5.00 11.95 -8.79
N ASP A 6 4.95 12.44 -7.56
CA ASP A 6 3.74 12.77 -6.82
C ASP A 6 3.97 13.99 -5.91
N ALA A 7 2.91 14.63 -5.44
CA ALA A 7 2.97 15.79 -4.55
C ALA A 7 1.80 15.81 -3.57
N ASN A 8 2.05 16.22 -2.32
CA ASN A 8 1.02 16.32 -1.28
C ASN A 8 0.47 17.76 -1.15
N ASN A 9 -0.54 17.97 -0.30
CA ASN A 9 -1.18 19.27 -0.09
C ASN A 9 -0.29 20.26 0.69
N ASN A 10 0.75 19.76 1.36
CA ASN A 10 1.76 20.58 2.04
C ASN A 10 2.82 21.14 1.06
N GLY A 11 2.78 20.72 -0.21
CA GLY A 11 3.72 21.15 -1.24
C GLY A 11 5.01 20.34 -1.27
N ASP A 12 5.07 19.23 -0.53
CA ASP A 12 6.16 18.28 -0.65
C ASP A 12 6.02 17.50 -1.94
N VAL A 13 7.16 17.18 -2.55
CA VAL A 13 7.21 16.41 -3.80
C VAL A 13 8.06 15.17 -3.62
N ILE A 14 7.61 14.05 -4.18
CA ILE A 14 8.39 12.81 -4.29
C ILE A 14 8.60 12.47 -5.76
N TYR A 15 9.80 12.02 -6.14
CA TYR A 15 10.08 11.63 -7.52
C TYR A 15 11.29 10.70 -7.65
N VAL A 16 11.36 9.98 -8.77
CA VAL A 16 12.54 9.19 -9.13
C VAL A 16 13.46 9.99 -10.04
N ALA A 17 14.67 10.28 -9.57
CA ALA A 17 15.74 10.88 -10.34
C ALA A 17 16.71 9.82 -10.88
N ARG A 18 17.42 10.16 -11.95
CA ARG A 18 18.52 9.37 -12.51
C ARG A 18 19.74 10.26 -12.65
N ASP A 19 20.91 9.76 -12.22
CA ASP A 19 22.18 10.38 -12.55
C ASP A 19 22.66 9.87 -13.92
N ASP A 20 22.66 10.77 -14.91
CA ASP A 20 23.13 10.49 -16.27
C ASP A 20 24.67 10.61 -16.40
N GLY A 21 25.36 11.08 -15.35
CA GLY A 21 26.82 11.23 -15.30
C GLY A 21 27.58 9.97 -14.83
N ASP A 22 26.89 9.02 -14.20
CA ASP A 22 27.48 7.75 -13.76
C ASP A 22 27.28 6.64 -14.80
N THR A 23 28.37 5.94 -15.12
CA THR A 23 28.38 4.71 -15.92
C THR A 23 27.45 3.62 -15.40
N ALA A 24 27.08 3.64 -14.11
CA ALA A 24 26.13 2.71 -13.50
C ALA A 24 24.65 3.12 -13.66
N SER A 25 24.35 4.36 -14.08
CA SER A 25 22.98 4.88 -14.20
C SER A 25 22.15 4.75 -12.91
N ASN A 26 22.69 5.26 -11.80
CA ASN A 26 22.03 5.17 -10.49
C ASN A 26 20.71 5.93 -10.48
N ARG A 27 19.70 5.31 -9.87
CA ARG A 27 18.40 5.93 -9.59
C ARG A 27 18.27 6.29 -8.12
N PHE A 28 17.60 7.40 -7.87
CA PHE A 28 17.33 7.94 -6.54
C PHE A 28 15.84 8.19 -6.40
N LEU A 29 15.29 7.81 -5.26
CA LEU A 29 14.01 8.30 -4.78
C LEU A 29 14.30 9.56 -3.97
N MET A 30 13.65 10.65 -4.35
CA MET A 30 13.90 11.98 -3.83
C MET A 30 12.64 12.51 -3.16
N THR A 31 12.78 13.20 -2.04
CA THR A 31 11.75 14.09 -1.48
C THR A 31 12.31 15.50 -1.35
N ASN A 32 11.63 16.50 -1.89
CA ASN A 32 12.06 17.92 -1.78
C ASN A 32 13.54 18.21 -2.14
N ASN A 33 14.11 17.44 -3.07
CA ASN A 33 15.53 17.44 -3.47
C ASN A 33 16.51 16.69 -2.54
N ASP A 34 16.04 16.06 -1.48
CA ASP A 34 16.83 15.18 -0.62
C ASP A 34 16.66 13.71 -1.05
N PRO A 35 17.76 12.95 -1.25
CA PRO A 35 17.67 11.53 -1.55
C PRO A 35 17.26 10.74 -0.30
N ILE A 36 16.21 9.94 -0.41
CA ILE A 36 15.69 9.09 0.68
C ILE A 36 15.96 7.60 0.46
N LEU A 37 16.18 7.19 -0.80
CA LEU A 37 16.58 5.84 -1.15
C LEU A 37 17.33 5.87 -2.48
N GLN A 38 18.45 5.16 -2.59
CA GLN A 38 19.15 4.99 -3.87
C GLN A 38 19.29 3.53 -4.25
N GLN A 39 19.49 3.29 -5.54
CA GLN A 39 19.98 2.01 -6.01
C GLN A 39 21.25 1.64 -5.24
N THR A 40 21.37 0.36 -4.86
CA THR A 40 22.40 -0.24 -4.01
C THR A 40 22.26 -0.01 -2.50
N ASP A 41 21.32 0.82 -2.04
CA ASP A 41 21.06 0.91 -0.60
C ASP A 41 20.52 -0.41 -0.06
N PRO A 42 20.93 -0.81 1.16
CA PRO A 42 20.24 -1.88 1.86
C PRO A 42 18.82 -1.42 2.18
N LEU A 43 17.83 -2.29 1.95
CA LEU A 43 16.47 -2.03 2.40
C LEU A 43 16.32 -2.61 3.82
N PRO A 44 16.07 -1.80 4.87
CA PRO A 44 16.02 -2.28 6.26
C PRO A 44 15.08 -3.47 6.47
N ALA A 45 13.95 -3.49 5.75
CA ALA A 45 12.96 -4.54 5.84
C ALA A 45 13.39 -5.88 5.21
N THR A 46 14.48 -5.90 4.42
CA THR A 46 15.02 -7.12 3.80
C THR A 46 16.54 -7.23 4.03
N PRO A 47 16.97 -7.69 5.22
CA PRO A 47 18.38 -7.76 5.57
C PRO A 47 19.21 -8.54 4.55
N GLY A 48 20.32 -7.94 4.10
CA GLY A 48 21.26 -8.57 3.16
C GLY A 48 20.86 -8.46 1.68
N ARG A 49 19.78 -7.75 1.36
CA ARG A 49 19.35 -7.42 0.00
C ARG A 49 19.42 -5.91 -0.21
N ASN A 50 19.83 -5.50 -1.40
CA ASN A 50 19.93 -4.09 -1.77
C ASN A 50 18.89 -3.72 -2.84
N VAL A 51 18.51 -2.45 -2.87
CA VAL A 51 17.62 -1.90 -3.90
C VAL A 51 18.30 -2.01 -5.27
N ARG A 52 17.68 -2.74 -6.20
CA ARG A 52 18.15 -2.91 -7.58
C ARG A 52 17.52 -1.90 -8.53
N LEU A 53 16.21 -1.67 -8.43
CA LEU A 53 15.50 -0.76 -9.32
C LEU A 53 14.35 -0.03 -8.63
N LEU A 54 14.30 1.28 -8.79
CA LEU A 54 13.11 2.08 -8.52
C LEU A 54 12.24 2.08 -9.78
N THR A 55 11.09 1.40 -9.73
CA THR A 55 10.24 1.16 -10.90
C THR A 55 9.44 2.41 -11.30
N GLY A 56 9.42 3.44 -10.45
CA GLY A 56 8.78 4.71 -10.72
C GLY A 56 7.27 4.69 -10.52
N ALA A 57 6.79 3.90 -9.57
CA ALA A 57 5.48 4.10 -8.95
C ALA A 57 5.76 4.54 -7.52
N VAL A 58 5.53 5.82 -7.26
CA VAL A 58 5.82 6.50 -6.00
C VAL A 58 4.63 7.38 -5.65
N SER A 59 4.36 7.53 -4.35
CA SER A 59 3.33 8.42 -3.85
C SER A 59 3.69 8.93 -2.46
N ILE A 60 3.22 10.12 -2.08
CA ILE A 60 3.46 10.77 -0.80
C ILE A 60 2.15 11.33 -0.25
N ASN A 61 1.88 11.16 1.05
CA ASN A 61 0.69 11.71 1.71
C ASN A 61 1.01 13.02 2.45
N ASP A 62 -0.02 13.63 3.06
CA ASP A 62 0.14 14.90 3.79
C ASP A 62 0.97 14.77 5.07
N ALA A 63 1.13 13.57 5.64
CA ALA A 63 2.03 13.32 6.76
C ALA A 63 3.52 13.21 6.35
N GLY A 64 3.79 13.15 5.04
CA GLY A 64 5.13 12.92 4.49
C GLY A 64 5.52 11.44 4.44
N ASP A 65 4.60 10.53 4.77
CA ASP A 65 4.78 9.10 4.49
C ASP A 65 4.76 8.88 2.98
N TRP A 66 5.58 7.94 2.52
CA TRP A 66 5.64 7.59 1.12
C TRP A 66 5.52 6.10 0.89
N ALA A 67 4.96 5.74 -0.26
CA ALA A 67 4.93 4.37 -0.75
C ALA A 67 5.63 4.29 -2.11
N ALA A 68 6.30 3.17 -2.36
CA ALA A 68 6.95 2.93 -3.64
C ALA A 68 6.94 1.46 -4.04
N ARG A 69 6.99 1.22 -5.36
CA ARG A 69 7.33 -0.10 -5.91
C ARG A 69 8.78 -0.14 -6.37
N LEU A 70 9.52 -1.13 -5.88
CA LEU A 70 10.94 -1.33 -6.16
C LEU A 70 11.26 -2.79 -6.46
N THR A 71 12.47 -3.04 -6.96
CA THR A 71 13.05 -4.39 -6.97
C THR A 71 14.32 -4.46 -6.12
N LEU A 72 14.61 -5.66 -5.60
CA LEU A 72 15.84 -6.00 -4.91
C LEU A 72 16.84 -6.71 -5.85
N ASP A 73 18.10 -6.74 -5.46
CA ASP A 73 19.11 -7.65 -6.04
C ASP A 73 18.86 -9.09 -5.56
N GLY A 74 19.63 -10.08 -6.02
CA GLY A 74 19.53 -11.46 -5.52
C GLY A 74 18.47 -12.33 -6.21
N ASP A 75 17.74 -13.12 -5.42
CA ASP A 75 16.73 -14.09 -5.91
C ASP A 75 15.55 -13.37 -6.58
N THR A 76 15.19 -13.80 -7.78
CA THR A 76 14.09 -13.23 -8.56
C THR A 76 12.71 -13.73 -8.15
N ALA A 77 12.62 -14.71 -7.24
CA ALA A 77 11.34 -15.20 -6.75
C ALA A 77 10.68 -14.25 -5.73
N ASP A 78 11.44 -13.30 -5.18
CA ASP A 78 11.04 -12.47 -4.05
C ASP A 78 11.60 -11.04 -4.13
N ASP A 79 11.96 -10.58 -5.33
CA ASP A 79 12.65 -9.31 -5.52
C ASP A 79 11.73 -8.14 -5.83
N LEU A 80 10.49 -8.35 -6.28
CA LEU A 80 9.55 -7.25 -6.51
C LEU A 80 8.78 -6.92 -5.22
N LEU A 81 8.79 -5.66 -4.81
CA LEU A 81 8.15 -5.19 -3.57
C LEU A 81 7.32 -3.94 -3.78
N VAL A 82 6.26 -3.82 -2.99
CA VAL A 82 5.60 -2.55 -2.61
C VAL A 82 5.99 -2.26 -1.16
N VAL A 83 6.54 -1.07 -0.89
CA VAL A 83 7.04 -0.69 0.43
C VAL A 83 6.44 0.64 0.87
N LYS A 84 6.34 0.82 2.19
CA LYS A 84 6.04 2.09 2.85
C LYS A 84 7.27 2.55 3.65
N ASN A 85 7.68 3.80 3.44
CA ASN A 85 8.82 4.45 4.12
C ASN A 85 10.15 3.69 4.09
N GLY A 86 10.31 2.70 3.22
CA GLY A 86 11.49 1.84 3.12
C GLY A 86 11.70 0.87 4.29
N THR A 87 10.88 0.95 5.34
CA THR A 87 10.98 0.12 6.55
C THR A 87 9.87 -0.93 6.65
N GLN A 88 8.76 -0.74 5.91
CA GLN A 88 7.62 -1.65 5.91
C GLN A 88 7.43 -2.25 4.51
N ILE A 89 7.31 -3.58 4.44
CA ILE A 89 6.91 -4.29 3.22
C ILE A 89 5.40 -4.40 3.25
N ILE A 90 4.75 -3.81 2.25
CA ILE A 90 3.29 -3.90 2.08
C ILE A 90 2.94 -5.15 1.26
N ALA A 91 3.74 -5.44 0.22
CA ALA A 91 3.55 -6.64 -0.57
C ALA A 91 4.87 -7.06 -1.22
N ARG A 92 5.04 -8.36 -1.42
CA ARG A 92 6.25 -8.93 -2.02
C ARG A 92 5.89 -10.11 -2.92
N GLU A 93 6.59 -10.22 -4.04
CA GLU A 93 6.50 -11.41 -4.89
C GLU A 93 6.90 -12.67 -4.10
N GLY A 94 6.23 -13.79 -4.37
CA GLY A 94 6.47 -15.04 -3.66
C GLY A 94 5.76 -15.15 -2.30
N ASP A 95 5.36 -14.03 -1.68
CA ASP A 95 4.55 -14.05 -0.46
C ASP A 95 3.07 -14.35 -0.80
N ASP A 96 2.32 -14.79 0.21
CA ASP A 96 0.90 -15.08 0.09
C ASP A 96 0.14 -13.81 -0.35
N ALA A 97 -0.71 -13.95 -1.36
CA ALA A 97 -1.63 -12.91 -1.80
C ALA A 97 -2.90 -12.98 -0.92
N PRO A 98 -3.15 -11.98 -0.05
CA PRO A 98 -4.26 -12.03 0.88
C PRO A 98 -5.63 -12.18 0.19
N GLY A 99 -6.57 -12.85 0.84
CA GLY A 99 -7.92 -13.05 0.29
C GLY A 99 -8.03 -13.97 -0.94
N THR A 100 -6.92 -14.55 -1.44
CA THR A 100 -6.93 -15.37 -2.68
C THR A 100 -7.12 -16.87 -2.44
N GLY A 101 -7.06 -17.33 -1.19
CA GLY A 101 -7.13 -18.77 -0.85
C GLY A 101 -5.77 -19.49 -0.88
N GLY A 102 -4.69 -18.76 -0.56
CA GLY A 102 -3.33 -19.31 -0.45
C GLY A 102 -2.53 -19.30 -1.76
N PHE A 103 -2.92 -18.50 -2.75
CA PHE A 103 -2.07 -18.22 -3.89
C PHE A 103 -1.04 -17.16 -3.53
N GLN A 104 0.09 -17.15 -4.24
CA GLN A 104 1.22 -16.25 -3.99
C GLN A 104 1.31 -15.19 -5.06
N PHE A 105 1.78 -14.01 -4.70
CA PHE A 105 2.06 -12.94 -5.65
C PHE A 105 3.11 -13.36 -6.67
N THR A 106 2.88 -12.99 -7.93
CA THR A 106 3.80 -13.16 -9.07
C THR A 106 4.10 -11.84 -9.77
N GLY A 107 3.58 -10.73 -9.24
CA GLY A 107 3.84 -9.39 -9.76
C GLY A 107 2.80 -8.36 -9.31
N PHE A 108 3.12 -7.08 -9.52
CA PHE A 108 2.24 -5.95 -9.12
C PHE A 108 1.82 -5.07 -10.31
N GLY A 109 1.80 -5.64 -11.51
CA GLY A 109 1.48 -4.92 -12.74
C GLY A 109 2.43 -3.75 -13.05
N SER A 110 1.94 -2.79 -13.82
CA SER A 110 2.68 -1.58 -14.23
C SER A 110 1.98 -0.28 -13.83
N GLY A 111 0.91 -0.39 -13.04
CA GLY A 111 0.13 0.75 -12.54
C GLY A 111 0.79 1.49 -11.39
N PRO A 112 0.13 2.54 -10.88
CA PRO A 112 0.67 3.36 -9.81
C PRO A 112 0.74 2.60 -8.48
N VAL A 113 1.36 3.20 -7.47
CA VAL A 113 1.16 2.89 -6.06
C VAL A 113 0.69 4.19 -5.45
N HIS A 114 -0.34 4.17 -4.62
CA HIS A 114 -0.84 5.36 -3.94
C HIS A 114 -0.77 5.16 -2.44
N ILE A 115 -0.51 6.22 -1.69
CA ILE A 115 -0.66 6.26 -0.23
C ILE A 115 -1.67 7.34 0.15
N GLY A 116 -2.63 7.00 1.02
CA GLY A 116 -3.59 7.95 1.57
C GLY A 116 -3.05 8.62 2.84
N ASP A 117 -3.68 9.71 3.26
CA ASP A 117 -3.40 10.45 4.50
C ASP A 117 -3.63 9.59 5.75
N ASN A 118 -4.55 8.62 5.66
CA ASN A 118 -4.74 7.58 6.68
C ASN A 118 -3.63 6.50 6.67
N GLY A 119 -2.63 6.64 5.80
CA GLY A 119 -1.50 5.73 5.66
C GLY A 119 -1.75 4.47 4.85
N ALA A 120 -2.95 4.28 4.29
CA ALA A 120 -3.31 3.11 3.47
C ALA A 120 -2.57 3.10 2.13
N VAL A 121 -2.07 1.94 1.70
CA VAL A 121 -1.32 1.79 0.45
C VAL A 121 -2.11 0.99 -0.57
N LEU A 122 -2.48 1.62 -1.69
CA LEU A 122 -3.21 1.02 -2.81
C LEU A 122 -2.25 0.54 -3.89
N TYR A 123 -2.38 -0.73 -4.29
CA TYR A 123 -1.57 -1.33 -5.35
C TYR A 123 -2.33 -2.43 -6.10
N ALA A 124 -1.88 -2.78 -7.31
CA ALA A 124 -2.40 -3.94 -8.03
C ALA A 124 -1.56 -5.18 -7.74
N GLY A 125 -2.20 -6.34 -7.71
CA GLY A 125 -1.54 -7.64 -7.57
C GLY A 125 -1.90 -8.60 -8.70
N VAL A 126 -0.95 -9.48 -9.02
CA VAL A 126 -1.10 -10.66 -9.87
C VAL A 126 -0.62 -11.86 -9.08
N TRP A 127 -1.33 -12.98 -9.12
CA TRP A 127 -0.97 -14.18 -8.35
C TRP A 127 -1.07 -15.47 -9.18
N ASN A 128 -0.53 -16.57 -8.64
CA ASN A 128 -0.41 -17.85 -9.34
C ASN A 128 -1.70 -18.70 -9.39
N ALA A 129 -2.89 -18.09 -9.41
CA ALA A 129 -4.15 -18.78 -9.65
C ALA A 129 -4.39 -19.07 -11.14
N PRO A 130 -5.10 -20.17 -11.51
CA PRO A 130 -5.39 -20.49 -12.91
C PRO A 130 -6.38 -19.53 -13.59
N SER A 131 -7.16 -18.79 -12.79
CA SER A 131 -8.17 -17.82 -13.24
C SER A 131 -8.42 -16.81 -12.13
N GLN A 132 -9.02 -15.66 -12.46
CA GLN A 132 -9.34 -14.63 -11.47
C GLN A 132 -8.08 -14.28 -10.65
N ASN A 133 -7.00 -14.00 -11.37
CA ASN A 133 -5.64 -13.97 -10.84
C ASN A 133 -5.02 -12.56 -10.84
N THR A 134 -5.88 -11.55 -10.96
CA THR A 134 -5.52 -10.13 -10.91
C THR A 134 -6.50 -9.40 -10.01
N GLY A 135 -6.00 -8.39 -9.31
CA GLY A 135 -6.77 -7.67 -8.30
C GLY A 135 -6.14 -6.33 -7.92
N VAL A 136 -6.89 -5.55 -7.16
CA VAL A 136 -6.44 -4.33 -6.48
C VAL A 136 -6.53 -4.57 -4.99
N PHE A 137 -5.48 -4.17 -4.28
CA PHE A 137 -5.30 -4.34 -2.86
C PHE A 137 -5.13 -2.98 -2.19
N VAL A 138 -5.61 -2.88 -0.95
CA VAL A 138 -5.27 -1.80 -0.04
C VAL A 138 -4.66 -2.44 1.20
N ASN A 139 -3.37 -2.22 1.44
CA ASN A 139 -2.61 -3.01 2.41
C ASN A 139 -2.84 -4.51 2.17
N ASP A 140 -3.24 -5.27 3.19
CA ASP A 140 -3.53 -6.71 3.08
C ASP A 140 -4.96 -7.05 2.65
N ASP A 141 -5.78 -6.07 2.26
CA ASP A 141 -7.17 -6.30 1.85
C ASP A 141 -7.30 -6.36 0.32
N LEU A 142 -7.78 -7.48 -0.22
CA LEU A 142 -8.17 -7.61 -1.62
C LEU A 142 -9.53 -6.93 -1.84
N VAL A 143 -9.49 -5.67 -2.29
CA VAL A 143 -10.69 -4.82 -2.42
C VAL A 143 -11.41 -4.96 -3.76
N LEU A 144 -10.74 -5.51 -4.77
CA LEU A 144 -11.34 -5.82 -6.07
C LEU A 144 -10.58 -6.94 -6.77
N ARG A 145 -11.30 -7.91 -7.32
CA ARG A 145 -10.76 -9.08 -8.01
C ARG A 145 -11.36 -9.21 -9.40
N GLN A 146 -10.57 -9.68 -10.36
CA GLN A 146 -11.12 -10.22 -11.61
C GLN A 146 -12.12 -11.33 -11.27
N GLY A 147 -13.30 -11.29 -11.85
CA GLY A 147 -14.41 -12.20 -11.53
C GLY A 147 -15.42 -11.64 -10.54
N ASP A 148 -15.15 -10.49 -9.91
CA ASP A 148 -16.13 -9.80 -9.08
C ASP A 148 -17.33 -9.34 -9.91
N ILE A 149 -18.48 -9.26 -9.26
CA ILE A 149 -19.75 -8.96 -9.91
C ILE A 149 -20.25 -7.57 -9.50
N PHE A 150 -20.72 -6.81 -10.49
CA PHE A 150 -21.39 -5.53 -10.31
C PHE A 150 -22.80 -5.59 -10.89
N GLU A 151 -23.79 -5.03 -10.18
CA GLU A 151 -25.14 -4.81 -10.73
C GLU A 151 -25.27 -3.36 -11.19
N VAL A 152 -25.54 -3.16 -12.49
CA VAL A 152 -25.77 -1.84 -13.09
C VAL A 152 -27.14 -1.84 -13.75
N SER A 153 -28.07 -1.04 -13.22
CA SER A 153 -29.45 -0.96 -13.74
C SER A 153 -30.13 -2.33 -13.88
N SER A 154 -29.97 -3.20 -12.86
CA SER A 154 -30.50 -4.58 -12.84
C SER A 154 -29.89 -5.54 -13.86
N VAL A 155 -28.75 -5.17 -14.46
CA VAL A 155 -27.93 -6.06 -15.27
C VAL A 155 -26.68 -6.43 -14.49
N ILE A 156 -26.39 -7.73 -14.45
CA ILE A 156 -25.19 -8.30 -13.81
C ILE A 156 -24.01 -8.22 -14.78
N TYR A 157 -22.90 -7.67 -14.31
CA TYR A 157 -21.65 -7.61 -15.03
C TYR A 157 -20.52 -8.25 -14.21
N GLU A 158 -19.66 -9.00 -14.87
CA GLU A 158 -18.42 -9.53 -14.30
C GLU A 158 -17.23 -8.65 -14.66
N VAL A 159 -16.32 -8.44 -13.70
CA VAL A 159 -15.01 -7.82 -13.94
C VAL A 159 -14.13 -8.80 -14.70
N THR A 160 -14.01 -8.59 -16.01
CA THR A 160 -13.17 -9.44 -16.86
C THR A 160 -11.73 -8.95 -16.96
N THR A 161 -11.48 -7.66 -16.70
CA THR A 161 -10.15 -7.07 -16.73
C THR A 161 -10.05 -5.95 -15.70
N ILE A 162 -8.99 -5.95 -14.92
CA ILE A 162 -8.55 -4.80 -14.10
C ILE A 162 -7.36 -4.18 -14.84
N ARG A 163 -7.42 -2.87 -15.10
CA ARG A 163 -6.37 -2.18 -15.86
C ARG A 163 -5.20 -1.81 -14.97
N SER A 164 -4.28 -2.75 -14.69
CA SER A 164 -3.09 -2.49 -13.85
C SER A 164 -1.95 -1.79 -14.61
N VAL A 165 -2.26 -0.65 -15.23
CA VAL A 165 -1.38 0.22 -16.03
C VAL A 165 -1.34 1.64 -15.46
N THR A 166 -0.55 2.55 -16.05
CA THR A 166 -0.18 3.87 -15.50
C THR A 166 -1.32 4.69 -14.88
N ASP A 167 -2.53 4.65 -15.45
CA ASP A 167 -3.73 5.39 -15.04
C ASP A 167 -4.86 4.46 -14.55
N GLY A 168 -4.48 3.26 -14.12
CA GLY A 168 -5.38 2.15 -13.85
C GLY A 168 -6.29 2.33 -12.65
N TYR A 169 -5.82 3.03 -11.63
CA TYR A 169 -6.51 3.22 -10.37
C TYR A 169 -5.97 4.42 -9.60
N HIS A 170 -6.78 4.92 -8.68
CA HIS A 170 -6.49 6.06 -7.81
C HIS A 170 -7.09 5.83 -6.43
N LEU A 171 -6.37 6.22 -5.38
CA LEU A 171 -6.84 6.22 -4.01
C LEU A 171 -7.31 7.64 -3.66
N SER A 172 -8.38 7.81 -2.91
CA SER A 172 -8.73 9.12 -2.36
C SER A 172 -7.70 9.58 -1.33
N ASP A 173 -7.50 10.89 -1.20
CA ASP A 173 -6.52 11.45 -0.26
C ASP A 173 -6.75 10.91 1.16
N ASN A 174 -8.00 10.86 1.63
CA ASN A 174 -8.34 10.29 2.94
C ASN A 174 -8.29 8.74 3.03
N GLY A 175 -7.95 8.05 1.95
CA GLY A 175 -7.84 6.59 1.88
C GLY A 175 -9.14 5.78 2.00
N GLU A 176 -10.30 6.43 2.00
CA GLU A 176 -11.61 5.76 2.20
C GLU A 176 -12.22 5.16 0.93
N TRP A 177 -11.78 5.55 -0.26
CA TRP A 177 -12.28 4.95 -1.50
C TRP A 177 -11.23 4.94 -2.60
N ALA A 178 -11.33 3.97 -3.51
CA ALA A 178 -10.53 3.90 -4.71
C ALA A 178 -11.40 3.96 -5.97
N ALA A 179 -10.91 4.61 -7.02
CA ALA A 179 -11.45 4.49 -8.37
C ALA A 179 -10.57 3.53 -9.15
N VAL A 180 -11.17 2.50 -9.78
CA VAL A 180 -10.43 1.49 -10.55
C VAL A 180 -11.01 1.36 -11.94
N ARG A 181 -10.16 1.41 -12.96
CA ARG A 181 -10.53 1.18 -14.35
C ARG A 181 -10.61 -0.32 -14.65
N VAL A 182 -11.76 -0.74 -15.17
CA VAL A 182 -12.09 -2.14 -15.42
C VAL A 182 -12.77 -2.34 -16.77
N VAL A 183 -12.75 -3.58 -17.26
CA VAL A 183 -13.68 -4.04 -18.30
C VAL A 183 -14.74 -4.93 -17.66
N LEU A 184 -15.98 -4.49 -17.75
CA LEU A 184 -17.16 -5.22 -17.29
C LEU A 184 -17.79 -5.98 -18.46
N SER A 185 -18.21 -7.23 -18.25
CA SER A 185 -18.89 -8.04 -19.26
C SER A 185 -20.21 -8.60 -18.74
N ASP A 186 -21.27 -8.53 -19.54
CA ASP A 186 -22.57 -9.17 -19.22
C ASP A 186 -22.61 -10.66 -19.57
N GLY A 187 -21.51 -11.22 -20.09
CA GLY A 187 -21.45 -12.60 -20.58
C GLY A 187 -22.17 -12.84 -21.91
N PHE A 188 -22.69 -11.78 -22.55
CA PHE A 188 -23.33 -11.83 -23.85
C PHE A 188 -22.50 -11.07 -24.89
N ASN A 189 -22.84 -9.81 -25.15
CA ASN A 189 -22.22 -9.01 -26.22
C ASN A 189 -21.81 -7.60 -25.75
N THR A 190 -21.96 -7.30 -24.46
CA THR A 190 -21.65 -5.98 -23.92
C THR A 190 -20.39 -6.04 -23.08
N ASN A 191 -19.34 -5.37 -23.55
CA ASN A 191 -18.18 -5.04 -22.74
C ASN A 191 -18.15 -3.53 -22.49
N LEU A 192 -18.09 -3.13 -21.23
CA LEU A 192 -18.00 -1.73 -20.82
C LEU A 192 -16.59 -1.44 -20.30
N ASP A 193 -15.91 -0.47 -20.88
CA ASP A 193 -14.76 0.17 -20.22
C ASP A 193 -15.34 1.14 -19.19
N ALA A 194 -15.09 0.87 -17.92
CA ALA A 194 -15.74 1.54 -16.80
C ALA A 194 -14.73 1.92 -15.73
N ILE A 195 -15.14 2.88 -14.89
CA ILE A 195 -14.49 3.15 -13.61
C ILE A 195 -15.46 2.71 -12.54
N VAL A 196 -15.02 1.82 -11.65
CA VAL A 196 -15.76 1.44 -10.45
C VAL A 196 -15.19 2.20 -9.25
N ARG A 197 -16.08 2.67 -8.38
CA ARG A 197 -15.71 3.19 -7.06
C ARG A 197 -15.81 2.05 -6.06
N ILE A 198 -14.72 1.78 -5.37
CA ILE A 198 -14.61 0.82 -4.29
C ILE A 198 -14.56 1.62 -3.00
N ASN A 199 -15.53 1.43 -2.11
CA ASN A 199 -15.39 1.95 -0.75
C ASN A 199 -14.43 1.01 -0.04
N ILE A 200 -13.43 1.59 0.59
CA ILE A 200 -12.42 0.85 1.31
C ILE A 200 -12.88 0.86 2.76
N ASP A 201 -13.65 -0.16 3.09
CA ASP A 201 -13.93 -0.51 4.47
C ASP A 201 -12.68 -1.25 4.99
N LEU A 202 -11.55 -0.55 5.10
CA LEU A 202 -10.47 -1.09 5.91
C LEU A 202 -11.10 -1.34 7.28
N PRO A 203 -10.85 -2.48 7.94
CA PRO A 203 -10.90 -2.43 9.39
C PRO A 203 -10.00 -1.25 9.71
N THR A 204 -10.57 -0.17 10.23
CA THR A 204 -9.78 1.00 10.61
C THR A 204 -8.75 0.46 11.57
N THR A 205 -7.56 0.13 11.07
CA THR A 205 -6.37 0.02 11.89
C THR A 205 -6.12 1.47 12.19
N CYS A 206 -6.88 1.94 13.15
CA CYS A 206 -6.60 3.07 13.95
C CYS A 206 -6.07 2.44 15.22
N PRO A 207 -4.79 2.02 15.25
CA PRO A 207 -4.22 1.43 16.45
C PRO A 207 -4.54 2.25 17.71
N PRO A 208 -4.58 3.61 17.67
CA PRO A 208 -4.92 4.38 18.86
C PRO A 208 -6.40 4.36 19.23
N ASP A 209 -7.32 3.88 18.38
CA ASP A 209 -8.72 3.58 18.74
C ASP A 209 -8.78 2.18 19.37
N LEU A 210 -8.53 2.14 20.68
CA LEU A 210 -8.44 0.92 21.45
C LEU A 210 -9.81 0.39 21.86
N ASN A 211 -10.82 1.26 21.91
CA ASN A 211 -12.18 0.90 22.30
C ASN A 211 -13.03 0.44 21.10
N GLY A 212 -12.58 0.73 19.87
CA GLY A 212 -13.17 0.32 18.60
C GLY A 212 -14.42 1.11 18.21
N ASP A 213 -14.59 2.34 18.69
CA ASP A 213 -15.76 3.17 18.42
C ASP A 213 -15.61 4.08 17.19
N GLY A 214 -14.43 4.07 16.57
CA GLY A 214 -14.10 4.83 15.36
C GLY A 214 -13.63 6.27 15.63
N VAL A 215 -13.39 6.66 16.87
CA VAL A 215 -12.92 8.00 17.25
C VAL A 215 -11.76 7.88 18.22
N VAL A 216 -10.60 8.45 17.88
CA VAL A 216 -9.46 8.55 18.81
C VAL A 216 -9.69 9.71 19.76
N ASP A 217 -10.00 9.41 21.02
CA ASP A 217 -10.19 10.44 22.03
C ASP A 217 -9.64 10.06 23.41
N ALA A 218 -10.03 10.83 24.44
CA ALA A 218 -9.55 10.61 25.79
C ALA A 218 -9.86 9.20 26.32
N ASP A 219 -10.93 8.56 25.85
CA ASP A 219 -11.32 7.23 26.29
C ASP A 219 -10.29 6.17 25.84
N ASP A 220 -9.74 6.28 24.64
CA ASP A 220 -8.65 5.40 24.19
C ASP A 220 -7.35 5.65 24.94
N PHE A 221 -7.04 6.92 25.20
CA PHE A 221 -5.88 7.28 26.01
C PHE A 221 -5.94 6.65 27.40
N PHE A 222 -7.11 6.72 28.05
CA PHE A 222 -7.31 6.08 29.35
C PHE A 222 -7.31 4.56 29.26
N LEU A 223 -7.82 3.98 28.17
CA LEU A 223 -7.76 2.54 27.93
C LEU A 223 -6.30 2.07 27.76
N PHE A 224 -5.48 2.78 26.99
CA PHE A 224 -4.05 2.50 26.84
C PHE A 224 -3.34 2.47 28.20
N LEU A 225 -3.53 3.50 29.04
CA LEU A 225 -2.93 3.55 30.37
C LEU A 225 -3.30 2.35 31.26
N GLN A 226 -4.55 1.85 31.13
CA GLN A 226 -4.99 0.66 31.86
C GLN A 226 -4.31 -0.61 31.35
N LEU A 227 -4.24 -0.79 30.02
CA LEU A 227 -3.57 -1.92 29.39
C LEU A 227 -2.08 -1.96 29.72
N PHE A 228 -1.42 -0.80 29.61
CA PHE A 228 0.00 -0.61 29.90
C PHE A 228 0.32 -0.96 31.37
N ALA A 229 -0.46 -0.45 32.32
CA ALA A 229 -0.28 -0.74 33.73
C ALA A 229 -0.57 -2.22 34.09
N ALA A 230 -1.42 -2.89 33.31
CA ALA A 230 -1.74 -4.31 33.47
C ALA A 230 -0.72 -5.24 32.80
N GLY A 231 0.19 -4.72 31.97
CA GLY A 231 1.04 -5.54 31.11
C GLY A 231 0.24 -6.36 30.09
N ASP A 232 -0.89 -5.84 29.62
CA ASP A 232 -1.71 -6.48 28.61
C ASP A 232 -0.99 -6.41 27.25
N PRO A 233 -0.84 -7.52 26.50
CA PRO A 233 -0.16 -7.52 25.19
C PRO A 233 -0.71 -6.52 24.18
N ARG A 234 -1.93 -6.01 24.36
CA ARG A 234 -2.47 -4.92 23.53
C ARG A 234 -1.77 -3.57 23.74
N ALA A 235 -0.95 -3.44 24.78
CA ALA A 235 -0.12 -2.26 25.03
C ALA A 235 1.27 -2.36 24.38
N ASP A 236 1.63 -3.50 23.77
CA ASP A 236 2.83 -3.66 22.93
C ASP A 236 2.55 -3.03 21.57
N PHE A 237 2.75 -1.72 21.50
CA PHE A 237 2.35 -0.86 20.40
C PHE A 237 3.42 -0.78 19.31
N ASN A 238 4.69 -1.05 19.66
CA ASN A 238 5.77 -1.17 18.70
C ASN A 238 5.95 -2.62 18.18
N ASN A 239 5.23 -3.59 18.76
CA ASN A 239 5.21 -5.02 18.45
C ASN A 239 6.58 -5.71 18.61
N ASP A 240 7.39 -5.28 19.58
CA ASP A 240 8.71 -5.88 19.86
C ASP A 240 8.66 -7.03 20.87
N GLY A 241 7.47 -7.29 21.45
CA GLY A 241 7.24 -8.35 22.43
C GLY A 241 7.51 -7.94 23.88
N VAL A 242 7.85 -6.68 24.14
CA VAL A 242 8.15 -6.13 25.47
C VAL A 242 7.35 -4.86 25.71
N ILE A 243 6.48 -4.88 26.71
CA ILE A 243 5.70 -3.67 27.08
C ILE A 243 6.59 -2.74 27.91
N ASP A 244 7.04 -1.64 27.31
CA ASP A 244 7.87 -0.63 27.98
C ASP A 244 7.66 0.82 27.49
N ALA A 245 8.59 1.72 27.83
CA ALA A 245 8.42 3.14 27.51
C ALA A 245 8.37 3.42 26.00
N ASP A 246 8.94 2.55 25.16
CA ASP A 246 8.94 2.72 23.71
C ASP A 246 7.52 2.54 23.13
N ASP A 247 6.70 1.64 23.70
CA ASP A 247 5.27 1.53 23.35
C ASP A 247 4.48 2.76 23.72
N PHE A 248 4.80 3.38 24.87
CA PHE A 248 4.16 4.60 25.30
C PHE A 248 4.39 5.73 24.29
N PHE A 249 5.62 5.86 23.77
CA PHE A 249 5.91 6.83 22.72
C PHE A 249 5.29 6.47 21.38
N ALA A 250 5.26 5.19 21.01
CA ALA A 250 4.59 4.71 19.80
C ALA A 250 3.08 5.02 19.84
N PHE A 251 2.41 4.74 20.96
CA PHE A 251 1.01 5.09 21.17
C PHE A 251 0.78 6.59 21.08
N LEU A 252 1.59 7.42 21.76
CA LEU A 252 1.44 8.88 21.70
C LEU A 252 1.61 9.42 20.28
N SER A 253 2.55 8.88 19.51
CA SER A 253 2.76 9.28 18.12
C SER A 253 1.54 8.94 17.27
N ALA A 254 0.98 7.75 17.43
CA ALA A 254 -0.23 7.33 16.72
C ALA A 254 -1.46 8.14 17.17
N PHE A 255 -1.64 8.34 18.46
CA PHE A 255 -2.74 9.10 19.05
C PHE A 255 -2.78 10.56 18.56
N ALA A 256 -1.61 11.19 18.42
CA ALA A 256 -1.49 12.54 17.89
C ALA A 256 -1.75 12.63 16.38
N ALA A 257 -1.49 11.54 15.64
CA ALA A 257 -1.78 11.43 14.21
C ALA A 257 -3.28 11.17 13.95
N GLY A 258 -3.96 10.50 14.88
CA GLY A 258 -5.37 10.12 14.76
C GLY A 258 -5.58 8.81 13.99
N CYS A 259 -6.80 8.62 13.50
CA CYS A 259 -7.12 7.75 12.37
C CYS A 259 -7.12 8.61 11.10
#